data_AF-A0A7X7PSR3-F1
#
_entry.id   AF-A0A7X7PSR3-F1
#
_cell.length_a   1.000
_cell.length_b   1.000
_cell.length_c   1.000
_cell.angle_alpha   90.00
_cell.angle_beta   90.00
_cell.angle_gamma   90.00
#
_symmetry.space_group_name_H-M   'P 1'
#
loop_
_entity.id
_entity.type
_entity.pdbx_description
1 polymer ?
#
loop_
_entity_poly.entity_id
_entity_poly.type
_entity_poly.pdbx_seq_one_letter_code
_entity_poly.pdbx_strand_id
1 'polypeptide(L)'
;LDPNKIVVTPEEVCRGLGVETVVIDPVEDVQGAVTAVFDGLQRGGLRAVVMRRVCATYDKKSVTAPKLEMVVDAELCVGEACGCDRFCSRVLGCPGNRWDAEAGHAYVDPDYCNACGLCAQLCPRGALSVVEVGGRGEEGVS
;
A
#
# COMPACT_ATOMS: atom_id res chain seq x y z
N LEU A 1 18.27 12.48 -22.85
CA LEU A 1 17.03 11.77 -23.21
C LEU A 1 17.05 11.60 -24.72
N ASP A 2 16.81 10.39 -25.22
CA ASP A 2 16.79 10.10 -26.66
C ASP A 2 15.63 10.87 -27.34
N PRO A 3 15.90 11.75 -28.32
CA PRO A 3 14.88 12.57 -28.98
C PRO A 3 13.86 11.75 -29.78
N ASN A 4 14.12 10.48 -30.07
CA ASN A 4 13.21 9.59 -30.79
C ASN A 4 12.41 8.65 -29.86
N LYS A 5 12.62 8.74 -28.53
CA LYS A 5 11.92 7.88 -27.58
C LYS A 5 10.48 8.34 -27.41
N ILE A 6 9.55 7.58 -27.97
CA ILE A 6 8.13 7.70 -27.67
C ILE A 6 7.86 6.98 -26.35
N VAL A 7 7.32 7.70 -25.36
CA VAL A 7 6.87 7.13 -24.09
C VAL A 7 5.36 6.94 -24.19
N VAL A 8 4.91 5.71 -24.00
CA VAL A 8 3.48 5.37 -23.90
C VAL A 8 3.24 4.65 -22.59
N THR A 9 2.12 4.96 -21.97
CA THR A 9 1.64 4.32 -20.75
C THR A 9 0.77 3.10 -21.10
N PRO A 10 0.64 2.11 -20.19
CA PRO A 10 -0.23 0.96 -20.41
C PRO A 10 -1.67 1.34 -20.79
N GLU A 11 -2.25 2.36 -20.15
CA GLU A 11 -3.61 2.83 -20.44
C GLU A 11 -3.74 3.56 -21.77
N GLU A 12 -2.69 4.23 -22.26
CA GLU A 12 -2.71 4.82 -23.61
C GLU A 12 -2.75 3.71 -24.67
N VAL A 13 -1.98 2.63 -24.45
CA VAL A 13 -2.02 1.45 -25.31
C VAL A 13 -3.41 0.81 -25.27
N CYS A 14 -3.98 0.58 -24.09
CA CYS A 14 -5.31 -0.01 -23.96
C CYS A 14 -6.40 0.85 -24.63
N ARG A 15 -6.41 2.16 -24.37
CA ARG A 15 -7.39 3.08 -24.99
C ARG A 15 -7.22 3.15 -26.52
N GLY A 16 -5.99 3.12 -27.01
CA GLY A 16 -5.71 3.08 -28.46
C GLY A 16 -6.25 1.82 -29.15
N LEU A 17 -6.40 0.72 -28.41
CA LEU A 17 -7.02 -0.53 -28.86
C LEU A 17 -8.55 -0.54 -28.67
N GLY A 18 -9.15 0.56 -28.23
CA GLY A 18 -10.59 0.64 -27.95
C GLY A 18 -11.03 -0.07 -26.66
N VAL A 19 -10.08 -0.38 -25.77
CA VAL A 19 -10.38 -1.05 -24.49
C VAL A 19 -10.79 -0.03 -23.45
N GLU A 20 -11.96 -0.24 -22.83
CA GLU A 20 -12.40 0.56 -21.68
C GLU A 20 -11.38 0.40 -20.55
N THR A 21 -10.80 1.52 -20.11
CA THR A 21 -9.65 1.51 -19.20
C THR A 21 -9.88 2.42 -18.01
N VAL A 22 -9.81 1.85 -16.81
CA VAL A 22 -9.82 2.56 -15.52
C VAL A 22 -8.39 2.66 -14.99
N VAL A 23 -8.01 3.82 -14.46
CA VAL A 23 -6.72 4.03 -13.80
C VAL A 23 -7.00 4.47 -12.37
N ILE A 24 -6.37 3.81 -11.39
CA ILE A 24 -6.61 4.07 -9.97
C ILE A 24 -5.36 3.73 -9.14
N ASP A 25 -5.08 4.48 -8.07
CA ASP A 25 -4.15 4.00 -7.03
C ASP A 25 -4.96 3.18 -6.02
N PRO A 26 -4.72 1.85 -5.91
CA PRO A 26 -5.51 0.98 -5.05
C PRO A 26 -5.29 1.22 -3.55
N VAL A 27 -4.29 2.01 -3.19
CA VAL A 27 -3.99 2.37 -1.81
C VAL A 27 -4.51 3.77 -1.49
N GLU A 28 -4.66 4.70 -2.44
CA GLU A 28 -5.39 5.95 -2.18
C GLU A 28 -6.92 5.73 -2.13
N ASP A 29 -7.44 4.85 -2.97
CA ASP A 29 -8.86 4.50 -3.02
C ASP A 29 -9.08 2.99 -3.17
N VAL A 30 -9.12 2.30 -2.02
CA VAL A 30 -9.37 0.86 -1.96
C VAL A 30 -10.74 0.50 -2.51
N GLN A 31 -11.78 1.26 -2.16
CA GLN A 31 -13.16 0.92 -2.55
C GLN A 31 -13.41 1.15 -4.03
N GLY A 32 -12.85 2.21 -4.61
CA GLY A 32 -12.84 2.44 -6.04
C GLY A 32 -12.08 1.34 -6.78
N ALA A 33 -10.94 0.87 -6.25
CA ALA A 33 -10.18 -0.20 -6.88
C ALA A 33 -10.93 -1.54 -6.84
N VAL A 34 -11.57 -1.85 -5.72
CA VAL A 34 -12.47 -3.00 -5.59
C VAL A 34 -13.61 -2.90 -6.60
N THR A 35 -14.28 -1.76 -6.69
CA THR A 35 -15.36 -1.51 -7.65
C THR A 35 -14.89 -1.66 -9.09
N ALA A 36 -13.74 -1.08 -9.45
CA ALA A 36 -13.18 -1.18 -10.80
C ALA A 36 -12.90 -2.62 -11.22
N VAL A 37 -12.40 -3.45 -10.29
CA VAL A 37 -12.19 -4.88 -10.55
C VAL A 37 -13.53 -5.61 -10.70
N PHE A 38 -14.49 -5.40 -9.79
CA PHE A 38 -15.80 -6.07 -9.86
C PHE A 38 -16.59 -5.68 -11.12
N ASP A 39 -16.68 -4.39 -11.45
CA ASP A 39 -17.31 -3.91 -12.68
C ASP A 39 -16.61 -4.48 -13.92
N GLY A 40 -15.27 -4.58 -13.87
CA GLY A 40 -14.46 -5.17 -14.91
C GLY A 40 -14.77 -6.64 -15.16
N LEU A 41 -15.05 -7.40 -14.10
CA LEU A 41 -15.40 -8.83 -14.17
C LEU A 41 -16.86 -9.08 -14.58
N GLN A 42 -17.78 -8.19 -14.19
CA GLN A 42 -19.22 -8.38 -14.41
C GLN A 42 -19.69 -7.94 -15.80
N ARG A 43 -19.04 -6.94 -16.38
CA ARG A 43 -19.42 -6.41 -17.68
C ARG A 43 -18.71 -7.20 -18.78
N GLY A 44 -19.43 -7.61 -19.81
CA GLY A 44 -18.86 -8.35 -20.94
C GLY A 44 -17.84 -7.52 -21.75
N GLY A 45 -16.95 -8.22 -22.46
CA GLY A 45 -15.90 -7.62 -23.29
C GLY A 45 -14.55 -7.48 -22.59
N LEU A 46 -13.55 -7.00 -23.34
CA LEU A 46 -12.21 -6.75 -22.81
C LEU A 46 -12.19 -5.42 -22.07
N ARG A 47 -11.63 -5.41 -20.85
CA ARG A 47 -11.47 -4.24 -19.99
C ARG A 47 -10.08 -4.21 -19.39
N ALA A 48 -9.58 -3.02 -19.12
CA ALA A 48 -8.29 -2.81 -18.48
C ALA A 48 -8.45 -2.00 -17.18
N VAL A 49 -7.81 -2.47 -16.11
CA VAL A 49 -7.69 -1.73 -14.85
C VAL A 49 -6.21 -1.56 -14.57
N VAL A 50 -5.73 -0.32 -14.58
CA VAL A 50 -4.34 0.03 -14.32
C VAL A 50 -4.24 0.54 -12.88
N MET A 51 -3.71 -0.32 -12.01
CA MET A 51 -3.37 0.05 -10.64
C MET A 51 -2.06 0.85 -10.64
N ARG A 52 -2.17 2.18 -10.58
CA ARG A 52 -1.03 3.08 -10.68
C ARG A 52 -0.53 3.46 -9.29
N ARG A 53 0.67 3.00 -8.97
CA ARG A 53 1.44 3.45 -7.81
C ARG A 53 2.92 3.26 -8.07
N VAL A 54 3.78 4.05 -7.41
CA VAL A 54 5.22 3.81 -7.42
C VAL A 54 5.49 2.45 -6.79
N CYS A 55 6.28 1.61 -7.47
CA CYS A 55 6.65 0.31 -6.95
C CYS A 55 7.46 0.47 -5.66
N ALA A 56 7.08 -0.27 -4.61
CA ALA A 56 7.77 -0.27 -3.31
C ALA A 56 9.30 -0.49 -3.42
N THR A 57 9.74 -1.25 -4.42
CA THR A 57 11.16 -1.51 -4.71
C THR A 57 11.88 -0.28 -5.28
N TYR A 58 11.16 0.59 -5.99
CA TYR A 58 11.71 1.80 -6.61
C TYR A 58 11.74 2.99 -5.64
N ASP A 59 10.78 3.04 -4.71
CA ASP A 59 10.55 4.15 -3.78
C ASP A 59 11.69 4.35 -2.75
N LYS A 60 12.52 3.31 -2.52
CA LYS A 60 13.67 3.36 -1.59
C LYS A 60 14.79 4.37 -1.97
N LYS A 61 14.63 5.20 -3.01
CA LYS A 61 15.67 6.08 -3.56
C LYS A 61 15.36 7.58 -3.58
N SER A 62 14.22 8.07 -3.07
CA SER A 62 14.00 9.52 -3.01
C SER A 62 14.61 10.13 -1.75
N VAL A 63 15.76 10.80 -1.90
CA VAL A 63 16.52 11.46 -0.80
C VAL A 63 15.78 12.69 -0.24
N THR A 64 14.74 13.18 -0.92
CA THR A 64 14.06 14.45 -0.62
C THR A 64 12.68 14.31 0.04
N ALA A 65 12.15 13.10 0.17
CA ALA A 65 10.85 12.87 0.81
C ALA A 65 11.02 12.66 2.32
N PRO A 66 10.05 13.10 3.15
CA PRO A 66 10.06 12.78 4.57
C PRO A 66 10.06 11.26 4.75
N LYS A 67 10.85 10.77 5.71
CA LYS A 67 10.89 9.34 6.01
C LYS A 67 9.59 8.97 6.69
N LEU A 68 8.76 8.19 6.01
CA LEU A 68 7.50 7.67 6.55
C LEU A 68 7.71 6.31 7.21
N GLU A 69 7.05 6.09 8.33
CA GLU A 69 7.01 4.79 9.01
C GLU A 69 5.55 4.40 9.30
N MET A 70 5.26 3.11 9.26
CA MET A 70 3.98 2.57 9.75
C MET A 70 4.17 2.20 11.21
N VAL A 71 3.21 2.55 12.06
CA VAL A 71 3.20 2.20 13.48
C VAL A 71 1.92 1.44 13.83
N VAL A 72 2.02 0.59 14.85
CA VAL A 72 0.87 -0.08 15.47
C VAL A 72 0.68 0.46 16.88
N ASP A 73 -0.53 0.91 17.19
CA ASP A 73 -0.98 1.19 18.54
C ASP A 73 -1.46 -0.12 19.20
N ALA A 74 -0.71 -0.59 20.20
CA ALA A 74 -0.99 -1.84 20.91
C ALA A 74 -2.29 -1.78 21.73
N GLU A 75 -2.72 -0.60 22.18
CA GLU A 75 -3.97 -0.42 22.93
C GLU A 75 -5.19 -0.54 22.02
N LEU A 76 -5.04 -0.14 20.75
CA LEU A 76 -6.09 -0.28 19.74
C LEU A 76 -6.10 -1.67 19.11
N CYS A 77 -4.94 -2.28 18.92
CA CYS A 77 -4.76 -3.62 18.36
C CYS A 77 -5.02 -4.71 19.40
N VAL A 78 -6.29 -4.98 19.70
CA VAL A 78 -6.72 -6.01 20.66
C VAL A 78 -6.59 -7.46 20.15
N GLY A 79 -5.74 -7.67 19.15
CA GLY A 79 -5.38 -9.00 18.65
C GLY A 79 -6.55 -9.86 18.19
N GLU A 80 -6.58 -11.11 18.67
CA GLU A 80 -7.64 -12.07 18.33
C GLU A 80 -9.04 -11.61 18.76
N ALA A 81 -9.15 -10.84 19.83
CA ALA A 81 -10.42 -10.31 20.31
C ALA A 81 -11.03 -9.27 19.34
N CYS A 82 -10.27 -8.77 18.37
CA CYS A 82 -10.76 -7.82 17.38
C CYS A 82 -11.73 -8.45 16.37
N GLY A 83 -11.67 -9.78 16.15
CA GLY A 83 -12.46 -10.46 15.12
C GLY A 83 -12.08 -10.09 13.67
N CYS A 84 -11.03 -9.28 13.47
CA CYS A 84 -10.53 -8.92 12.14
C CYS A 84 -9.75 -10.05 11.45
N ASP A 85 -9.63 -11.20 12.11
CA ASP A 85 -8.93 -12.39 11.65
C ASP A 85 -7.51 -12.08 11.13
N ARG A 86 -6.84 -11.15 11.86
CA ARG A 86 -5.51 -10.61 11.58
C ARG A 86 -5.41 -10.08 10.15
N PHE A 87 -6.35 -9.23 9.75
CA PHE A 87 -6.52 -8.79 8.37
C PHE A 87 -5.21 -8.29 7.74
N CYS A 88 -4.45 -7.44 8.45
CA CYS A 88 -3.21 -6.84 7.93
C CYS A 88 -2.11 -7.87 7.62
N SER A 89 -1.88 -8.85 8.50
CA SER A 89 -0.77 -9.81 8.40
C SER A 89 -1.16 -11.12 7.71
N ARG A 90 -2.44 -11.52 7.77
CA ARG A 90 -2.93 -12.82 7.28
C ARG A 90 -3.84 -12.71 6.06
N VAL A 91 -4.91 -11.91 6.12
CA VAL A 91 -5.90 -11.83 5.02
C VAL A 91 -5.34 -11.05 3.84
N LEU A 92 -4.85 -9.83 4.09
CA LEU A 92 -4.09 -9.05 3.13
C LEU A 92 -2.74 -9.68 2.83
N GLY A 93 -2.13 -10.33 3.83
CA GLY A 93 -0.83 -10.99 3.71
C GLY A 93 0.33 -10.01 3.51
N CYS A 94 0.27 -8.83 4.14
CA CYS A 94 1.33 -7.83 4.01
C CYS A 94 2.63 -8.33 4.68
N PRO A 95 3.78 -8.41 3.97
CA PRO A 95 5.02 -8.89 4.57
C PRO A 95 5.60 -7.94 5.63
N GLY A 96 5.20 -6.66 5.60
CA GLY A 96 5.61 -5.64 6.58
C GLY A 96 4.75 -5.59 7.84
N ASN A 97 3.59 -6.24 7.88
CA ASN A 97 2.79 -6.38 9.09
C ASN A 97 2.87 -7.81 9.57
N ARG A 98 3.57 -8.06 10.67
CA ARG A 98 3.74 -9.38 11.26
C ARG A 98 2.93 -9.52 12.54
N TRP A 99 2.83 -10.75 13.01
CA TRP A 99 2.08 -11.10 14.21
C TRP A 99 3.05 -11.44 15.34
N ASP A 100 2.89 -10.77 16.48
CA ASP A 100 3.58 -11.15 17.71
C ASP A 100 2.65 -12.06 18.53
N ALA A 101 3.04 -13.32 18.66
CA ALA A 101 2.25 -14.30 19.40
C ALA A 101 2.37 -14.13 20.93
N GLU A 102 3.46 -13.52 21.40
CA GLU A 102 3.70 -13.29 22.83
C GLU A 102 2.99 -12.01 23.28
N ALA A 103 3.14 -10.92 22.54
CA ALA A 103 2.45 -9.66 22.83
C ALA A 103 0.95 -9.71 22.45
N GLY A 104 0.56 -10.65 21.59
CA GLY A 104 -0.85 -10.85 21.21
C GLY A 104 -1.40 -9.78 20.28
N HIS A 105 -0.54 -9.03 19.58
CA HIS A 105 -0.94 -7.99 18.62
C HIS A 105 -0.03 -7.96 17.39
N ALA A 106 -0.42 -7.18 16.37
CA ALA A 106 0.40 -6.99 15.19
C ALA A 106 1.60 -6.07 15.48
N TYR A 107 2.70 -6.24 14.74
CA TYR A 107 3.84 -5.33 14.75
C TYR A 107 4.33 -5.08 13.33
N VAL A 108 5.06 -3.99 13.13
CA VAL A 108 5.61 -3.62 11.82
C VAL A 108 7.05 -4.09 11.71
N ASP A 109 7.35 -4.80 10.63
CA ASP A 109 8.72 -5.17 10.25
C ASP A 109 9.28 -4.10 9.28
N PRO A 110 10.23 -3.25 9.72
CA PRO A 110 10.72 -2.12 8.93
C PRO A 110 11.55 -2.54 7.71
N ASP A 111 12.05 -3.78 7.64
CA ASP A 111 12.82 -4.25 6.48
C ASP A 111 11.92 -4.48 5.25
N TYR A 112 10.65 -4.82 5.50
CA TYR A 112 9.64 -5.13 4.49
C TYR A 112 8.60 -4.03 4.33
N CYS A 113 8.33 -3.26 5.39
CA CYS A 113 7.34 -2.19 5.35
C CYS A 113 7.88 -0.97 4.59
N ASN A 114 7.09 -0.47 3.64
CA ASN A 114 7.35 0.77 2.92
C ASN A 114 6.36 1.89 3.27
N ALA A 115 5.67 1.77 4.41
CA ALA A 115 4.67 2.73 4.87
C ALA A 115 3.59 3.07 3.82
N CYS A 116 3.17 2.11 2.97
CA CYS A 116 2.22 2.41 1.90
C CYS A 116 0.86 2.95 2.38
N GLY A 117 0.45 2.62 3.61
CA GLY A 117 -0.81 3.10 4.19
C GLY A 117 -2.02 2.17 3.98
N LEU A 118 -1.89 1.12 3.17
CA LEU A 118 -3.02 0.23 2.86
C LEU A 118 -3.63 -0.42 4.11
N CYS A 119 -2.79 -0.92 5.02
CA CYS A 119 -3.25 -1.56 6.24
C CYS A 119 -3.88 -0.58 7.25
N ALA A 120 -3.49 0.70 7.21
CA ALA A 120 -4.11 1.74 8.04
C ALA A 120 -5.57 1.97 7.63
N GLN A 121 -5.87 1.94 6.33
CA GLN A 121 -7.24 2.07 5.83
C GLN A 121 -8.13 0.86 6.11
N LEU A 122 -7.52 -0.31 6.28
CA LEU A 122 -8.25 -1.58 6.43
C LEU A 122 -8.43 -2.00 7.89
N CYS A 123 -7.73 -1.36 8.83
CA CYS A 123 -7.86 -1.69 10.24
C CYS A 123 -9.18 -1.18 10.82
N PRO A 124 -10.12 -2.05 11.26
CA PRO A 124 -11.42 -1.60 11.78
C PRO A 124 -11.32 -0.84 13.11
N ARG A 125 -10.19 -0.98 13.81
CA ARG A 125 -9.91 -0.31 15.09
C ARG A 125 -9.07 0.96 14.94
N GLY A 126 -8.59 1.26 13.72
CA GLY A 126 -7.65 2.36 13.50
C GLY A 126 -6.30 2.19 14.22
N ALA A 127 -5.88 0.95 14.47
CA ALA A 127 -4.66 0.64 15.22
C ALA A 127 -3.36 0.85 14.43
N LEU A 128 -3.45 1.15 13.13
CA LEU A 128 -2.31 1.32 12.22
C LEU A 128 -2.34 2.72 11.64
N SER A 129 -1.21 3.41 11.66
CA SER A 129 -1.08 4.75 11.07
C SER A 129 0.30 4.97 10.45
N VAL A 130 0.32 5.81 9.41
CA VAL A 130 1.57 6.30 8.81
C VAL A 130 1.97 7.57 9.53
N VAL A 131 3.22 7.62 9.99
CA VAL A 131 3.80 8.77 10.68
C VAL A 131 5.04 9.26 9.94
N GLU A 132 5.26 10.58 9.98
CA GLU A 132 6.51 11.17 9.55
C GLU A 132 7.56 11.03 10.66
N VAL A 133 8.72 10.50 10.32
CA VAL A 133 9.84 10.36 11.25
C VAL A 133 10.86 11.43 10.91
N GLY A 134 10.93 12.47 11.75
CA GLY A 134 11.96 13.49 11.67
C GLY A 134 13.34 12.84 11.76
N GLY A 135 14.24 13.21 10.84
CA GLY A 135 15.61 12.70 10.84
C GLY A 135 16.23 12.88 12.22
N ARG A 136 16.60 11.78 12.87
CA ARG A 136 17.44 11.84 14.07
C ARG A 136 18.74 12.54 13.65
N GLY A 137 19.00 13.71 14.23
CA GLY A 137 20.33 14.26 14.25
C GLY A 137 21.30 13.20 14.77
N GLU A 138 22.46 13.12 14.13
CA GLU A 138 23.62 12.41 14.64
C GLU A 138 24.06 13.09 15.95
N GLU A 139 23.47 12.70 17.08
CA GLU A 139 24.00 13.00 18.40
C GLU A 139 24.54 11.72 19.04
N GLY A 140 25.87 11.61 19.04
CA GLY A 140 26.63 10.91 20.06
C GLY A 140 26.76 9.39 19.90
N VAL A 141 27.83 8.97 19.21
CA VAL A 141 28.57 7.78 19.63
C VAL A 141 30.01 8.22 19.87
N SER A 142 30.40 8.09 21.15
CA SER A 142 31.75 8.22 21.68
C SER A 142 32.75 7.30 20.97
#